data_AF-A0A0G4NES8-F1
#
_entry.id   AF-A0A0G4NES8-F1
#
_cell.length_a   1.000
_cell.length_b   1.000
_cell.length_c   1.000
_cell.angle_alpha   90.00
_cell.angle_beta   90.00
_cell.angle_gamma   90.00
#
_symmetry.space_group_name_H-M   'P 1'
#
loop_
_entity.id
_entity.type
_entity.pdbx_description
1 polymer ?
#
loop_
_entity_poly.entity_id
_entity_poly.type
_entity_poly.pdbx_seq_one_letter_code
_entity_poly.pdbx_strand_id
1 'polypeptide(L)'
;IPDDSHESANLQNRWLLRITLDRQKMLDKELTVEDVASRIKADYPNDCNLVFSDNNADEQVIRIRTIKPDKGGDDESKVEDDVMLKQFETHLLDTLTLRGVLGIERAFLNKETKLIETDDGALLAAKADDRCQEWYLDTSGTSLSSVLMVEGVDATRTYTNH
;
A
#
# COMPACT_ATOMS: atom_id res chain seq x y z
N ILE A 1 7.87 7.69 28.47
CA ILE A 1 6.61 7.20 29.07
C ILE A 1 6.75 5.68 29.08
N PRO A 2 6.68 5.00 30.24
CA PRO A 2 6.79 3.54 30.27
C PRO A 2 5.53 2.98 29.61
N ASP A 3 5.74 2.23 28.54
CA ASP A 3 4.70 1.64 27.70
C ASP A 3 4.10 0.43 28.42
N ASP A 4 2.77 0.32 28.49
CA ASP A 4 2.00 -0.76 29.16
C ASP A 4 2.18 -2.15 28.47
N SER A 5 3.25 -2.35 27.69
CA SER A 5 3.50 -3.49 26.83
C SER A 5 4.09 -4.73 27.52
N HIS A 6 4.24 -4.71 28.85
CA HIS A 6 4.88 -5.80 29.58
C HIS A 6 4.06 -7.10 29.66
N GLU A 7 2.71 -7.04 29.69
CA GLU A 7 1.88 -8.26 29.64
C GLU A 7 1.90 -8.92 28.26
N SER A 8 2.09 -8.13 27.20
CA SER A 8 2.12 -8.62 25.81
C SER A 8 3.37 -9.43 25.49
N ALA A 9 4.46 -9.25 26.25
CA ALA A 9 5.75 -9.89 25.94
C ALA A 9 5.70 -11.42 26.06
N ASN A 10 4.91 -11.95 27.02
CA ASN A 10 4.79 -13.40 27.23
C ASN A 10 3.93 -14.09 26.17
N LEU A 11 3.04 -13.36 25.50
CA LEU A 11 2.19 -13.87 24.42
C LEU A 11 2.84 -13.78 23.04
N GLN A 12 3.97 -13.08 22.92
CA GLN A 12 4.70 -12.95 21.65
C GLN A 12 5.40 -14.25 21.27
N ASN A 13 5.37 -14.56 19.98
CA ASN A 13 6.11 -15.67 19.42
C ASN A 13 7.63 -15.42 19.54
N ARG A 14 8.41 -16.48 19.78
CA ARG A 14 9.87 -16.44 19.88
C ARG A 14 10.51 -16.14 18.53
N TRP A 15 9.89 -16.60 17.45
CA TRP A 15 10.32 -16.32 16.09
C TRP A 15 10.07 -14.85 15.73
N LEU A 16 10.99 -14.30 14.95
CA LEU A 16 10.95 -12.91 14.50
C LEU A 16 10.97 -12.86 12.98
N LEU A 17 9.98 -12.18 12.40
CA LEU A 17 10.01 -11.84 10.99
C LEU A 17 10.74 -10.50 10.82
N ARG A 18 11.77 -10.48 9.95
CA ARG A 18 12.53 -9.28 9.61
C ARG A 18 12.33 -8.96 8.13
N ILE A 19 11.73 -7.82 7.85
CA ILE A 19 11.53 -7.30 6.50
C ILE A 19 12.52 -6.15 6.29
N THR A 20 13.28 -6.21 5.21
CA THR A 20 14.14 -5.09 4.77
C THR A 20 13.45 -4.40 3.61
N LEU A 21 13.25 -3.09 3.75
CA LEU A 21 12.61 -2.25 2.74
C LEU A 21 13.66 -1.72 1.76
N ASP A 22 13.33 -1.72 0.48
CA ASP A 22 14.19 -1.15 -0.56
C ASP A 22 14.09 0.38 -0.55
N ARG A 23 15.20 1.04 -0.19
CA ARG A 23 15.26 2.50 -0.03
C ARG A 23 14.89 3.25 -1.31
N GLN A 24 15.30 2.76 -2.47
CA GLN A 24 15.02 3.42 -3.74
C GLN A 24 13.52 3.37 -4.04
N LYS A 25 12.89 2.20 -3.89
CA LYS A 25 11.44 2.05 -4.11
C LYS A 25 10.60 2.83 -3.10
N MET A 26 11.07 2.96 -1.86
CA MET A 26 10.39 3.77 -0.84
C MET A 26 10.40 5.26 -1.24
N LEU A 27 11.54 5.76 -1.72
CA LEU A 27 11.67 7.14 -2.22
C LEU A 27 10.80 7.38 -3.45
N ASP A 28 10.87 6.49 -4.46
CA ASP A 28 10.11 6.62 -5.71
C ASP A 28 8.59 6.66 -5.48
N LYS A 29 8.12 6.04 -4.38
CA LYS A 29 6.70 5.95 -4.00
C LYS A 29 6.30 6.92 -2.89
N GLU A 30 7.22 7.78 -2.46
CA GLU A 30 7.02 8.73 -1.36
C GLU A 30 6.47 8.05 -0.08
N LEU A 31 7.08 6.93 0.28
CA LEU A 31 6.76 6.13 1.47
C LEU A 31 7.86 6.27 2.51
N THR A 32 7.46 6.34 3.79
CA THR A 32 8.34 6.27 4.96
C THR A 32 8.22 4.92 5.66
N VAL A 33 9.20 4.58 6.50
CA VAL A 33 9.15 3.35 7.31
C VAL A 33 7.95 3.38 8.26
N GLU A 34 7.63 4.55 8.80
CA GLU A 34 6.46 4.80 9.65
C GLU A 34 5.14 4.57 8.90
N ASP A 35 5.04 4.99 7.63
CA ASP A 35 3.84 4.74 6.81
C ASP A 35 3.57 3.23 6.69
N VAL A 36 4.63 2.46 6.39
CA VAL A 36 4.54 1.00 6.24
C VAL A 36 4.19 0.35 7.58
N ALA A 37 4.88 0.72 8.66
CA ALA A 37 4.62 0.17 9.99
C ALA A 37 3.20 0.49 10.48
N SER A 38 2.72 1.71 10.25
CA SER A 38 1.37 2.14 10.61
C SER A 38 0.32 1.36 9.83
N ARG A 39 0.55 1.12 8.53
CA ARG A 39 -0.36 0.33 7.72
C ARG A 39 -0.43 -1.13 8.17
N ILE A 40 0.70 -1.76 8.47
CA ILE A 40 0.71 -3.12 9.01
C ILE A 40 -0.04 -3.17 10.35
N LYS A 41 0.18 -2.20 11.24
CA LYS A 41 -0.51 -2.16 12.53
C LYS A 41 -2.02 -1.93 12.40
N ALA A 42 -2.46 -1.18 11.39
CA ALA A 42 -3.87 -0.95 11.10
C ALA A 42 -4.58 -2.23 10.59
N ASP A 43 -3.92 -2.99 9.71
CA ASP A 43 -4.48 -4.22 9.15
C ASP A 43 -4.41 -5.39 10.17
N TYR A 44 -3.44 -5.37 11.10
CA TYR A 44 -3.20 -6.42 12.11
C TYR A 44 -3.06 -5.86 13.55
N PRO A 45 -4.10 -5.22 14.11
CA PRO A 45 -4.00 -4.49 15.38
C PRO A 45 -3.67 -5.38 16.58
N ASN A 46 -4.21 -6.59 16.62
CA ASN A 46 -4.10 -7.52 17.76
C ASN A 46 -3.21 -8.74 17.47
N ASP A 47 -2.75 -8.90 16.23
CA ASP A 47 -2.06 -10.12 15.79
C ASP A 47 -0.54 -9.97 15.81
N CYS A 48 -0.03 -8.73 15.87
CA CYS A 48 1.41 -8.50 15.86
C CYS A 48 1.89 -7.29 16.66
N ASN A 49 3.13 -7.41 17.12
CA ASN A 49 3.92 -6.33 17.67
C ASN A 49 5.04 -5.98 16.69
N LEU A 50 5.30 -4.69 16.50
CA LEU A 50 6.24 -4.18 15.52
C LEU A 50 7.32 -3.30 16.17
N VAL A 51 8.54 -3.44 15.68
CA VAL A 51 9.64 -2.51 15.93
C VAL A 51 10.27 -2.19 14.59
N PHE A 52 10.46 -0.91 14.28
CA PHE A 52 11.00 -0.49 12.99
C PHE A 52 12.15 0.51 13.17
N SER A 53 13.00 0.60 12.16
CA SER A 53 14.10 1.55 12.12
C SER A 53 13.61 2.97 11.83
N ASP A 54 14.40 3.97 12.22
CA ASP A 54 14.24 5.34 11.73
C ASP A 54 14.44 5.41 10.20
N ASN A 55 13.80 6.38 9.54
CA ASN A 55 13.96 6.64 8.10
C ASN A 55 15.40 6.88 7.66
N ASN A 56 16.24 7.43 8.54
CA ASN A 56 17.64 7.76 8.26
C ASN A 56 18.61 6.59 8.47
N ALA A 57 18.13 5.43 8.95
CA ALA A 57 18.97 4.26 9.14
C ALA A 57 19.61 3.79 7.83
N ASP A 58 20.81 3.21 7.92
CA ASP A 58 21.52 2.62 6.77
C ASP A 58 20.67 1.52 6.11
N GLU A 59 20.01 0.70 6.93
CA GLU A 59 19.03 -0.29 6.50
C GLU A 59 17.66 0.04 7.09
N GLN A 60 16.66 0.18 6.21
CA GLN A 60 15.26 0.35 6.59
C GLN A 60 14.65 -1.03 6.89
N VAL A 61 14.34 -1.29 8.16
CA VAL A 61 13.98 -2.62 8.64
C VAL A 61 12.72 -2.55 9.50
N ILE A 62 11.81 -3.49 9.27
CA ILE A 62 10.67 -3.76 10.15
C ILE A 62 10.83 -5.15 10.76
N ARG A 63 10.68 -5.23 12.08
CA ARG A 63 10.74 -6.46 12.87
C ARG A 63 9.36 -6.73 13.45
N ILE A 64 8.80 -7.88 13.13
CA ILE A 64 7.43 -8.26 13.50
C ILE A 64 7.47 -9.53 14.35
N ARG A 65 6.80 -9.49 15.50
CA ARG A 65 6.48 -10.67 16.32
C ARG A 65 4.98 -10.88 16.29
N THR A 66 4.54 -12.07 15.90
CA THR A 66 3.12 -12.45 15.99
C THR A 66 2.73 -12.72 17.45
N ILE A 67 1.49 -12.44 17.80
CA ILE A 67 0.92 -12.66 19.13
C ILE A 67 0.14 -13.97 19.10
N LYS A 68 0.39 -14.84 20.07
CA LYS A 68 -0.40 -16.07 20.22
C LYS A 68 -1.76 -15.71 20.81
N PRO A 69 -2.87 -16.15 20.20
CA PRO A 69 -4.18 -15.98 20.82
C PRO A 69 -4.20 -16.80 22.11
N ASP A 70 -4.58 -16.16 23.22
CA ASP A 70 -4.74 -16.80 24.53
C ASP A 70 -6.00 -17.67 24.52
N LYS A 71 -5.96 -18.80 23.80
CA LYS A 71 -7.04 -19.79 23.81
C LYS A 71 -6.67 -20.88 24.80
N GLY A 72 -7.24 -20.79 25.99
CA GLY A 72 -7.19 -21.82 27.04
C GLY A 72 -7.93 -23.11 26.69
N GLY A 73 -7.63 -23.76 25.56
CA GLY A 73 -8.30 -24.99 25.14
C GLY A 73 -7.50 -25.82 24.14
N ASP A 74 -7.28 -27.07 24.52
CA ASP A 74 -6.81 -28.26 23.81
C ASP A 74 -5.54 -28.23 22.95
N ASP A 75 -4.64 -29.14 23.33
CA ASP A 75 -3.29 -29.38 22.82
C ASP A 75 -3.27 -30.10 21.46
N GLU A 76 -4.43 -30.42 20.88
CA GLU A 76 -4.53 -31.33 19.71
C GLU A 76 -4.45 -30.64 18.34
N SER A 77 -4.39 -29.30 18.28
CA SER A 77 -4.26 -28.56 17.01
C SER A 77 -3.36 -27.33 17.10
N LYS A 78 -2.30 -27.41 17.91
CA LYS A 78 -1.25 -26.38 17.90
C LYS A 78 -0.50 -26.44 16.57
N VAL A 79 -0.95 -25.64 15.60
CA VAL A 79 -0.14 -25.30 14.42
C VAL A 79 1.19 -24.79 14.95
N GLU A 80 2.29 -25.37 14.44
CA GLU A 80 3.63 -25.00 14.88
C GLU A 80 3.88 -23.49 14.64
N ASP A 81 4.60 -22.89 15.58
CA ASP A 81 4.85 -21.44 15.59
C ASP A 81 5.51 -20.93 14.30
N ASP A 82 6.30 -21.76 13.62
CA ASP A 82 6.96 -21.42 12.35
C ASP A 82 5.97 -21.49 11.16
N VAL A 83 5.03 -22.44 11.17
CA VAL A 83 3.98 -22.56 10.16
C VAL A 83 3.05 -21.35 10.24
N MET A 84 2.65 -20.94 11.45
CA MET A 84 1.88 -19.71 11.64
C MET A 84 2.64 -18.48 11.14
N LEU A 85 3.95 -18.39 11.40
CA LEU A 85 4.75 -17.25 10.95
C LEU A 85 4.86 -17.18 9.41
N LYS A 86 5.04 -18.33 8.74
CA LYS A 86 5.07 -18.41 7.27
C LYS A 86 3.73 -18.03 6.65
N GLN A 87 2.62 -18.47 7.25
CA GLN A 87 1.28 -18.09 6.81
C GLN A 87 1.04 -16.59 6.98
N PHE A 88 1.44 -16.03 8.13
CA PHE A 88 1.38 -14.59 8.36
C PHE A 88 2.23 -13.82 7.35
N GLU A 89 3.46 -14.25 7.08
CA GLU A 89 4.34 -13.62 6.08
C GLU A 89 3.70 -13.62 4.69
N THR A 90 3.18 -14.76 4.23
CA THR A 90 2.57 -14.88 2.90
C THR A 90 1.34 -13.98 2.81
N HIS A 91 0.44 -14.06 3.80
CA HIS A 91 -0.76 -13.23 3.83
C HIS A 91 -0.42 -11.73 3.89
N LEU A 92 0.58 -11.34 4.69
CA LEU A 92 1.06 -9.97 4.79
C LEU A 92 1.54 -9.47 3.42
N LEU A 93 2.39 -10.22 2.73
CA LEU A 93 2.96 -9.79 1.44
C LEU A 93 1.91 -9.74 0.31
N ASP A 94 0.91 -10.61 0.35
CA ASP A 94 -0.11 -10.70 -0.70
C ASP A 94 -1.23 -9.67 -0.54
N THR A 95 -1.62 -9.36 0.71
CA THR A 95 -2.84 -8.57 0.97
C THR A 95 -2.58 -7.13 1.39
N LEU A 96 -1.39 -6.84 1.95
CA LEU A 96 -1.06 -5.52 2.47
C LEU A 96 -0.94 -4.50 1.33
N THR A 97 -1.96 -3.67 1.17
CA THR A 97 -1.93 -2.58 0.20
C THR A 97 -1.39 -1.31 0.85
N LEU A 98 -0.15 -0.91 0.60
CA LEU A 98 0.40 0.30 1.23
C LEU A 98 -0.29 1.58 0.75
N ARG A 99 -0.39 1.74 -0.57
CA ARG A 99 -1.09 2.83 -1.26
C ARG A 99 -1.59 2.34 -2.62
N GLY A 100 -2.58 3.04 -3.17
CA GLY A 100 -3.14 2.77 -4.49
C GLY A 100 -4.49 2.04 -4.43
N VAL A 101 -5.03 1.76 -5.61
CA VAL A 101 -6.32 1.09 -5.79
C VAL A 101 -6.08 -0.38 -6.08
N LEU A 102 -6.70 -1.25 -5.28
CA LEU A 102 -6.59 -2.70 -5.50
C LEU A 102 -7.15 -3.07 -6.88
N GLY A 103 -6.41 -3.91 -7.60
CA GLY A 103 -6.73 -4.31 -8.97
C GLY A 103 -6.13 -3.41 -10.05
N ILE A 104 -5.47 -2.31 -9.69
CA ILE A 104 -4.65 -1.50 -10.60
C ILE A 104 -3.18 -1.81 -10.35
N GLU A 105 -2.49 -2.35 -11.35
CA GLU A 105 -1.09 -2.78 -11.23
C GLU A 105 -0.12 -1.63 -11.47
N ARG A 106 -0.43 -0.80 -12.48
CA ARG A 106 0.42 0.30 -12.95
C ARG A 106 -0.43 1.43 -13.51
N ALA A 107 0.05 2.66 -13.37
CA ALA A 107 -0.48 3.84 -14.03
C ALA A 107 0.65 4.52 -14.81
N PHE A 108 0.37 4.90 -16.05
CA PHE A 108 1.29 5.59 -16.95
C PHE A 108 0.76 7.00 -17.18
N LEU A 109 1.63 7.98 -17.02
CA LEU A 109 1.30 9.37 -17.31
C LEU A 109 1.51 9.63 -18.80
N ASN A 110 0.41 9.91 -19.51
CA ASN A 110 0.41 10.19 -20.94
C ASN A 110 -0.15 11.59 -21.21
N LYS A 111 0.20 12.13 -22.38
CA LYS A 111 -0.19 13.47 -22.81
C LYS A 111 -0.87 13.37 -24.17
N GLU A 112 -2.09 13.90 -24.26
CA GLU A 112 -2.87 13.93 -25.49
C GLU A 112 -3.20 15.37 -25.90
N THR A 113 -3.39 15.58 -27.20
CA THR A 113 -3.89 16.85 -27.72
C THR A 113 -5.41 16.81 -27.77
N LYS A 114 -6.05 17.65 -26.96
CA LYS A 114 -7.50 17.83 -26.96
C LYS A 114 -7.92 19.00 -27.85
N LEU A 115 -9.16 18.90 -28.34
CA LEU A 115 -9.84 19.98 -29.03
C LEU A 115 -10.39 20.96 -27.99
N ILE A 116 -10.12 22.25 -28.18
CA ILE A 116 -10.71 23.32 -27.36
C ILE A 116 -11.47 24.30 -28.25
N GLU A 117 -12.48 24.95 -27.68
CA GLU A 117 -13.12 26.10 -28.29
C GLU A 117 -12.41 27.38 -27.83
N THR A 118 -12.08 28.24 -28.77
CA THR A 118 -11.45 29.54 -28.52
C THR A 118 -12.52 30.60 -28.25
N ASP A 119 -12.13 31.75 -27.69
CA ASP A 119 -13.06 32.85 -27.37
C ASP A 119 -13.82 33.36 -28.61
N ASP A 120 -13.25 33.17 -29.80
CA ASP A 120 -13.85 33.52 -31.10
C ASP A 120 -14.80 32.43 -31.64
N GLY A 121 -15.05 31.36 -30.89
CA GLY A 121 -15.90 30.23 -31.27
C GLY A 121 -15.25 29.24 -32.26
N ALA A 122 -13.95 29.42 -32.57
CA ALA A 122 -13.22 28.50 -33.43
C ALA A 122 -12.69 27.29 -32.64
N LEU A 123 -12.67 26.12 -33.28
CA LEU A 123 -12.11 24.90 -32.70
C LEU A 123 -10.60 24.83 -32.97
N LEU A 124 -9.81 24.64 -31.91
CA LEU A 124 -8.36 24.55 -31.96
C LEU A 124 -7.89 23.22 -31.37
N ALA A 125 -7.00 22.52 -32.09
CA ALA A 125 -6.29 21.35 -31.63
C ALA A 125 -4.83 21.45 -32.07
N ALA A 126 -4.03 22.22 -31.33
CA ALA A 126 -2.64 22.49 -31.67
C ALA A 126 -1.69 21.84 -30.66
N LYS A 127 -0.76 21.01 -31.13
CA LYS A 127 0.27 20.38 -30.26
C LYS A 127 1.18 21.39 -29.54
N ALA A 128 1.34 22.57 -30.13
CA ALA A 128 2.19 23.64 -29.61
C ALA A 128 1.47 24.56 -28.61
N ASP A 129 0.14 24.45 -28.49
CA ASP A 129 -0.64 25.24 -27.53
C ASP A 129 -0.91 24.39 -26.29
N ASP A 130 -0.39 24.82 -25.13
CA ASP A 130 -0.55 24.11 -23.87
C ASP A 130 -2.03 23.98 -23.45
N ARG A 131 -2.93 24.87 -23.90
CA ARG A 131 -4.37 24.76 -23.63
C ARG A 131 -5.00 23.56 -24.33
N CYS A 132 -4.42 23.16 -25.46
CA CYS A 132 -4.82 21.97 -26.21
C CYS A 132 -4.13 20.71 -25.69
N GLN A 133 -3.34 20.77 -24.62
CA GLN A 133 -2.68 19.61 -24.05
C GLN A 133 -3.37 19.17 -22.77
N GLU A 134 -3.64 17.87 -22.66
CA GLU A 134 -4.22 17.27 -21.46
C GLU A 134 -3.38 16.07 -21.03
N TRP A 135 -3.09 16.00 -19.74
CA TRP A 135 -2.45 14.84 -19.13
C TRP A 135 -3.53 13.87 -18.67
N TYR A 136 -3.33 12.60 -18.94
CA TYR A 136 -4.23 11.54 -18.52
C TYR A 136 -3.43 10.33 -18.04
N LEU A 137 -4.08 9.48 -17.24
CA LEU A 137 -3.48 8.26 -16.70
C LEU A 137 -4.02 7.05 -17.46
N ASP A 138 -3.12 6.31 -18.09
CA ASP A 138 -3.42 4.98 -18.62
C ASP A 138 -3.06 3.92 -17.58
N THR A 139 -4.05 3.14 -17.16
CA THR A 139 -3.85 2.11 -16.13
C THR A 139 -3.81 0.70 -16.70
N SER A 140 -2.97 -0.16 -16.13
CA SER A 140 -3.01 -1.61 -16.31
C SER A 140 -3.79 -2.24 -15.16
N GLY A 141 -4.81 -3.03 -15.47
CA GLY A 141 -5.70 -3.67 -14.50
C GLY A 141 -7.15 -3.16 -14.58
N THR A 142 -8.04 -3.74 -13.78
CA THR A 142 -9.49 -3.45 -13.83
C THR A 142 -10.02 -3.21 -12.44
N SER A 143 -10.38 -1.96 -12.14
CA SER A 143 -11.02 -1.55 -10.88
C SER A 143 -11.83 -0.27 -11.04
N LEU A 144 -12.64 -0.18 -12.10
CA LEU A 144 -13.29 1.07 -12.51
C LEU A 144 -14.11 1.71 -11.37
N SER A 145 -14.92 0.92 -10.64
CA SER A 145 -15.73 1.45 -9.53
C SER A 145 -14.89 2.15 -8.47
N SER A 146 -13.73 1.58 -8.12
CA SER A 146 -12.84 2.14 -7.09
C SER A 146 -12.09 3.36 -7.62
N VAL A 147 -11.67 3.33 -8.89
CA VAL A 147 -10.97 4.45 -9.54
C VAL A 147 -11.87 5.68 -9.65
N LEU A 148 -13.16 5.51 -9.97
CA LEU A 148 -14.11 6.63 -10.06
C LEU A 148 -14.37 7.34 -8.71
N MET A 149 -14.02 6.70 -7.59
CA MET A 149 -14.14 7.29 -6.25
C MET A 149 -12.89 8.08 -5.84
N VAL A 150 -11.81 8.06 -6.64
CA VAL A 150 -10.56 8.75 -6.33
C VAL A 150 -10.72 10.24 -6.62
N GLU A 151 -10.32 11.07 -5.66
CA GLU A 151 -10.34 12.53 -5.83
C GLU A 151 -9.43 12.96 -7.00
N GLY A 152 -9.94 13.88 -7.83
CA GLY A 152 -9.25 14.37 -9.03
C GLY A 152 -9.49 13.52 -10.28
N VAL A 153 -10.13 12.35 -10.17
CA VAL A 153 -10.57 11.57 -11.33
C VAL A 153 -11.86 12.16 -11.90
N ASP A 154 -11.88 12.40 -13.22
CA ASP A 154 -13.08 12.81 -13.94
C ASP A 154 -13.96 11.58 -14.25
N ALA A 155 -14.99 11.39 -13.43
CA ALA A 155 -15.89 10.26 -13.57
C ALA A 155 -16.72 10.26 -14.86
N THR A 156 -16.79 11.37 -15.59
CA THR A 156 -17.56 11.48 -16.84
C THR A 156 -16.77 11.07 -18.08
N ARG A 157 -15.42 11.16 -18.00
CA ARG A 157 -14.50 10.88 -19.11
C ARG A 157 -13.60 9.67 -18.91
N THR A 158 -13.69 9.03 -17.74
CA THR A 158 -12.97 7.77 -17.45
C THR A 158 -13.65 6.61 -18.18
N TYR A 159 -12.87 5.78 -18.88
CA TYR A 159 -13.36 4.63 -19.62
C TYR A 159 -12.50 3.38 -19.37
N THR A 160 -13.00 2.21 -19.77
CA THR A 160 -12.31 0.92 -19.68
C THR A 160 -12.53 0.12 -20.97
N ASN A 161 -11.64 -0.85 -21.24
CA ASN A 161 -11.69 -1.72 -22.40
C ASN A 161 -12.17 -3.16 -22.08
N HIS A 162 -12.61 -3.39 -20.84
CA HIS A 162 -13.15 -4.66 -20.37
C HIS A 162 -14.66 -4.77 -20.61
#